data_AF-A0A7J4GP70-F1
#
_entry.id   AF-A0A7J4GP70-F1
#
_cell.length_a   1.000
_cell.length_b   1.000
_cell.length_c   1.000
_cell.angle_alpha   90.00
_cell.angle_beta   90.00
_cell.angle_gamma   90.00
#
_symmetry.space_group_name_H-M   'P 1'
#
loop_
_entity.id
_entity.type
_entity.pdbx_description
1 polymer ?
#
loop_
_entity_poly.entity_id
_entity_poly.type
_entity_poly.pdbx_seq_one_letter_code
_entity_poly.pdbx_strand_id
1 'polypeptide(L)' 'MAEEEPEWLLLDGYEDEPAAFGVPPYVGFHIRYIAGVFESQNIPYRYMTIDQWRRQRFSLQNSAGIVVFAGAV' A
#
# COMPACT_ATOMS: atom_id res chain seq x y z
N MET A 1 21.89 14.11 11.85
CA MET A 1 21.05 13.47 10.83
C MET A 1 19.82 13.01 11.57
N ALA A 2 18.64 13.54 11.27
CA ALA A 2 17.42 13.02 11.88
C ALA A 2 17.27 11.57 11.42
N GLU A 3 17.14 10.63 12.34
CA GLU A 3 16.75 9.26 11.99
C GLU A 3 15.35 9.36 11.37
N GLU A 4 15.20 8.92 10.12
CA GLU A 4 13.88 8.85 9.48
C GLU A 4 13.00 7.93 10.32
N GLU A 5 11.88 8.44 10.82
CA GLU A 5 10.93 7.61 11.56
C GLU A 5 10.49 6.43 10.70
N PRO A 6 10.41 5.21 11.27
CA PRO A 6 10.09 4.03 10.50
C PRO A 6 8.66 4.13 9.95
N GLU A 7 8.50 3.95 8.63
CA GLU A 7 7.22 4.05 7.93
C GLU A 7 6.61 2.67 7.65
N TRP A 8 5.28 2.59 7.58
CA TRP A 8 4.60 1.39 7.09
C TRP A 8 4.62 1.31 5.56
N LEU A 9 4.70 0.11 5.00
CA LEU A 9 4.48 -0.12 3.57
C LEU A 9 3.09 -0.69 3.35
N LEU A 10 2.28 0.00 2.55
CA LEU A 10 1.00 -0.51 2.03
C LEU A 10 1.19 -0.95 0.58
N LEU A 11 1.25 -2.26 0.36
CA LEU A 11 1.46 -2.87 -0.95
C LEU A 11 0.14 -3.31 -1.58
N ASP A 12 -0.22 -2.67 -2.69
CA ASP A 12 -1.34 -3.05 -3.55
C ASP A 12 -0.90 -4.13 -4.53
N GLY A 13 -1.26 -5.38 -4.20
CA GLY A 13 -1.07 -6.58 -5.01
C GLY A 13 -2.12 -6.78 -6.10
N TYR A 14 -3.05 -5.83 -6.24
CA TYR A 14 -4.27 -5.90 -7.02
C TYR A 14 -5.29 -6.92 -6.51
N GLU A 15 -6.55 -6.53 -6.66
CA GLU A 15 -7.71 -7.39 -6.44
C GLU A 15 -7.98 -8.20 -7.71
N ASP A 16 -8.39 -9.46 -7.56
CA ASP A 16 -8.72 -10.34 -8.69
C ASP A 16 -10.23 -10.26 -9.00
N GLU A 17 -10.79 -9.05 -8.94
CA GLU A 17 -12.20 -8.76 -9.20
C GLU A 17 -12.32 -7.67 -10.29
N PRO A 18 -12.82 -7.99 -11.49
CA PRO A 18 -12.92 -7.04 -12.61
C PRO A 18 -13.77 -5.81 -12.32
N ALA A 19 -14.77 -5.90 -11.43
CA ALA A 19 -15.60 -4.76 -11.04
C ALA A 19 -14.94 -3.83 -10.01
N ALA A 20 -13.86 -4.26 -9.35
CA ALA A 20 -13.26 -3.52 -8.23
C ALA A 20 -12.42 -2.31 -8.65
N PHE A 21 -12.12 -2.17 -9.95
CA PHE A 21 -11.22 -1.15 -10.47
C PHE A 21 -11.78 0.29 -10.46
N GLY A 22 -13.06 0.51 -10.14
CA GLY A 22 -13.62 1.85 -9.92
C GLY A 22 -13.40 2.85 -11.07
N VAL A 23 -13.46 4.15 -10.75
CA VAL A 23 -13.16 5.27 -11.68
C VAL A 23 -11.69 5.71 -11.54
N PRO A 24 -11.11 6.45 -12.51
CA PRO A 24 -9.76 7.02 -12.36
C PRO A 24 -9.53 7.62 -10.96
N PRO A 25 -8.41 7.27 -10.29
CA PRO A 25 -7.16 6.68 -10.82
C PRO A 25 -7.13 5.14 -10.85
N TYR A 26 -8.28 4.46 -10.83
CA TYR A 26 -8.37 3.01 -10.98
C TYR A 26 -7.70 2.19 -9.86
N VAL A 27 -7.91 2.62 -8.61
CA VAL A 27 -7.41 1.95 -7.40
C VAL A 27 -8.55 1.13 -6.79
N GLY A 28 -8.25 -0.09 -6.32
CA GLY A 28 -9.23 -0.96 -5.64
C GLY A 28 -9.82 -0.29 -4.39
N PHE A 29 -11.08 -0.57 -4.05
CA PHE A 29 -11.70 0.05 -2.87
C PHE A 29 -11.19 -0.55 -1.54
N HIS A 30 -10.82 -1.83 -1.52
CA HIS A 30 -10.28 -2.47 -0.33
C HIS A 30 -8.96 -1.86 0.14
N ILE A 31 -8.01 -1.62 -0.77
CA ILE A 31 -6.74 -0.97 -0.41
C ILE A 31 -6.99 0.46 0.12
N ARG A 32 -8.02 1.16 -0.39
CA ARG A 32 -8.44 2.47 0.14
C ARG A 32 -8.98 2.38 1.56
N TYR A 33 -9.67 1.30 1.93
CA TYR A 33 -10.10 1.10 3.32
C TYR A 33 -8.92 0.92 4.26
N ILE A 34 -7.91 0.17 3.84
CA ILE A 34 -6.67 -0.01 4.61
C ILE A 34 -5.93 1.33 4.76
N ALA A 35 -5.80 2.09 3.67
CA ALA A 35 -5.25 3.45 3.70
C ALA A 35 -6.03 4.35 4.67
N GLY A 36 -7.36 4.29 4.64
CA GLY A 36 -8.24 5.03 5.55
C GLY A 36 -7.99 4.74 7.03
N VAL A 37 -7.62 3.50 7.38
CA VAL A 37 -7.20 3.16 8.76
C VAL A 37 -5.91 3.89 9.13
N PHE A 38 -4.88 3.84 8.28
CA PHE A 38 -3.62 4.57 8.51
C PHE A 38 -3.85 6.07 8.69
N GLU A 39 -4.63 6.68 7.80
CA GLU A 39 -5.01 8.09 7.87
C GLU A 39 -5.75 8.42 9.17
N SER A 40 -6.75 7.60 9.56
CA SER A 40 -7.54 7.83 10.77
C SER A 40 -6.72 7.78 12.06
N GLN A 41 -5.60 7.05 12.04
CA GLN A 41 -4.71 6.85 13.18
C GLN A 41 -3.47 7.74 13.12
N ASN A 42 -3.33 8.59 12.09
CA ASN A 42 -2.11 9.37 11.80
C ASN A 42 -0.84 8.51 11.76
N ILE A 43 -0.94 7.29 11.21
CA ILE A 43 0.21 6.39 11.07
C ILE A 43 0.88 6.68 9.72
N PRO A 44 2.18 7.03 9.68
CA PRO A 44 2.89 7.27 8.42
C PRO A 44 3.01 5.97 7.62
N TYR A 45 2.65 6.04 6.34
CA TYR A 45 2.73 4.92 5.43
C TYR A 45 3.11 5.37 4.01
N ARG A 46 3.75 4.46 3.28
CA ARG A 46 4.03 4.57 1.86
C ARG A 46 3.15 3.59 1.09
N TYR A 47 2.32 4.11 0.19
CA TYR A 47 1.57 3.31 -0.76
C TYR A 47 2.44 2.91 -1.96
N MET A 48 2.27 1.67 -2.43
CA MET A 48 2.98 1.16 -3.59
C MET A 48 2.20 0.07 -4.30
N THR A 49 2.20 0.07 -5.63
CA THR A 49 1.65 -1.05 -6.41
C THR A 49 2.66 -2.17 -6.60
N ILE A 50 2.18 -3.38 -6.87
CA ILE A 50 3.04 -4.52 -7.17
C ILE A 50 3.90 -4.29 -8.41
N ASP A 51 3.43 -3.51 -9.39
CA ASP A 51 4.22 -3.15 -10.56
C ASP A 51 5.38 -2.21 -10.22
N GLN A 52 5.15 -1.25 -9.31
CA GLN A 52 6.22 -0.40 -8.79
C GLN A 52 7.24 -1.26 -8.05
N TRP A 53 6.76 -2.13 -7.13
CA TRP A 53 7.60 -3.07 -6.37
C TRP A 53 8.49 -3.92 -7.27
N ARG A 54 7.94 -4.49 -8.34
CA ARG A 54 8.68 -5.35 -9.28
C ARG A 54 9.74 -4.60 -10.08
N ARG A 55 9.53 -3.30 -10.35
CA ARG A 55 10.41 -2.49 -11.21
C ARG A 55 11.59 -1.85 -10.47
N GLN A 56 11.52 -1.69 -9.15
CA GLN A 56 12.56 -1.04 -8.36
C GLN A 56 13.05 -1.98 -7.25
N ARG A 57 14.32 -1.83 -6.83
CA ARG A 57 14.79 -2.51 -5.62
C ARG A 57 14.35 -1.68 -4.40
N PHE A 58 13.38 -2.19 -3.66
CA PHE A 58 12.98 -1.61 -2.39
C PHE A 58 13.77 -2.23 -1.24
N SER A 59 14.21 -1.37 -0.32
CA SER A 59 14.74 -1.80 0.98
C SER A 59 13.64 -1.70 2.02
N LEU A 60 13.56 -2.70 2.90
CA LEU A 60 12.67 -2.76 4.04
C LEU A 60 13.40 -2.46 5.36
N GLN A 61 14.66 -2.01 5.29
CA GLN A 61 15.53 -1.84 6.46
C GLN A 61 15.02 -0.79 7.46
N ASN A 62 14.17 0.15 7.04
CA ASN A 62 13.56 1.16 7.89
C ASN A 62 12.02 1.07 7.92
N SER A 63 11.45 -0.10 7.65
CA SER A 63 10.00 -0.28 7.65
C SER A 63 9.49 -0.64 9.04
N ALA A 64 8.50 0.09 9.55
CA ALA A 64 7.78 -0.26 10.78
C ALA A 64 6.99 -1.57 10.62
N GLY A 65 6.52 -1.83 9.40
CA GLY A 65 5.80 -3.04 9.03
C GLY A 65 5.32 -2.97 7.59
N ILE A 66 4.71 -4.07 7.13
CA ILE A 66 4.19 -4.20 5.76
C ILE A 66 2.78 -4.76 5.82
N VAL A 67 1.87 -4.13 5.09
CA VAL A 67 0.55 -4.66 4.79
C VAL A 67 0.48 -4.93 3.29
N VAL A 68 0.08 -6.15 2.94
CA VAL A 68 -0.09 -6.58 1.55
C VAL A 68 -1.56 -6.94 1.35
N PHE A 69 -2.18 -6.35 0.33
CA PHE A 69 -3.51 -6.73 -0.12
C PHE A 69 -3.41 -7.30 -1.52
N ALA A 70 -3.81 -8.56 -1.72
CA ALA A 70 -3.75 -9.23 -3.01
C ALA A 70 -4.80 -10.34 -3.11
N GLY A 71 -5.44 -10.49 -4.28
CA GLY A 71 -6.26 -11.66 -4.61
C GLY A 71 -7.50 -11.86 -3.74
N ALA A 72 -8.16 -10.76 -3.31
CA ALA A 72 -9.48 -10.86 -2.70
C ALA A 72 -10.51 -11.26 -3.77
N VAL A 73 -11.40 -12.18 -3.40
CA VAL A 73 -12.51 -12.75 -4.19
C VAL A 73 -13.83 -12.26 -3.59
#